data_AF-X0UYZ1-F1
#
_entry.id   AF-X0UYZ1-F1
#
_cell.length_a   1.000
_cell.length_b   1.000
_cell.length_c   1.000
_cell.angle_alpha   90.00
_cell.angle_beta   90.00
_cell.angle_gamma   90.00
#
_symmetry.space_group_name_H-M   'P 1'
#
loop_
_entity.id
_entity.type
_entity.pdbx_description
1 polymer ?
#
loop_
_entity_poly.entity_id
_entity_poly.type
_entity_poly.pdbx_seq_one_letter_code
_entity_poly.pdbx_strand_id
1 'polypeptide(L)'
;MAKVVVAMSGGVDSSVAAALLQEKGHEVTGVTMKVWDGEALPGDGTRHSCYGPGEQEDIADAWEVAQVLGIPFYTFDLRQEYKSEVLDYFCHEYLLGKTPNPCVRCNRRVKFDALLKKARRSGLEFDYFATGHYA
;
A
#
# COMPACT_ATOMS: atom_id res chain seq x y z
N MET A 1 -18.09 -14.10 -11.09
CA MET A 1 -17.32 -13.95 -9.83
C MET A 1 -15.86 -13.96 -10.20
N ALA A 2 -15.10 -12.98 -9.72
CA ALA A 2 -13.68 -12.80 -10.05
C ALA A 2 -12.86 -12.70 -8.76
N LYS A 3 -11.59 -13.08 -8.82
CA LYS A 3 -10.62 -12.94 -7.73
C LYS A 3 -10.04 -11.53 -7.77
N VAL A 4 -10.22 -10.78 -6.69
CA VAL A 4 -9.79 -9.38 -6.61
C VAL A 4 -8.86 -9.19 -5.43
N VAL A 5 -7.65 -8.72 -5.72
CA VAL A 5 -6.72 -8.25 -4.69
C VAL A 5 -6.95 -6.75 -4.47
N VAL A 6 -7.17 -6.34 -3.22
CA VAL A 6 -7.38 -4.95 -2.84
C VAL A 6 -6.18 -4.45 -2.05
N ALA A 7 -5.53 -3.39 -2.52
CA ALA A 7 -4.50 -2.70 -1.74
C ALA A 7 -5.17 -1.89 -0.61
N MET A 8 -5.00 -2.35 0.62
CA MET A 8 -5.59 -1.80 1.84
C MET A 8 -4.53 -1.05 2.64
N SER A 9 -4.76 0.25 2.88
CA SER A 9 -3.79 1.12 3.57
C SER A 9 -4.14 1.41 5.02
N GLY A 10 -5.15 0.74 5.59
CA GLY A 10 -5.74 1.09 6.90
C GLY A 10 -6.80 2.20 6.80
N GLY A 11 -6.79 2.96 5.71
CA GLY A 11 -7.75 4.04 5.47
C GLY A 11 -9.13 3.56 5.00
N VAL A 12 -10.15 4.36 5.32
CA VAL A 12 -11.58 4.10 5.03
C VAL A 12 -11.85 3.79 3.55
N ASP A 13 -11.21 4.49 2.62
CA ASP A 13 -11.49 4.33 1.19
C ASP A 13 -11.18 2.92 0.70
N SER A 14 -10.04 2.38 1.15
CA SER A 14 -9.62 1.02 0.79
C SER A 14 -10.46 -0.05 1.48
N SER A 15 -10.89 0.21 2.71
CA SER A 15 -11.79 -0.66 3.48
C SER A 15 -13.16 -0.77 2.82
N VAL A 16 -13.74 0.37 2.44
CA VAL A 16 -15.03 0.42 1.74
C VAL A 16 -14.91 -0.19 0.35
N ALA A 17 -13.82 0.03 -0.38
CA ALA A 17 -13.59 -0.62 -1.66
C ALA A 17 -13.60 -2.15 -1.55
N ALA A 18 -12.93 -2.71 -0.53
CA ALA A 18 -12.95 -4.15 -0.27
C ALA A 18 -14.36 -4.67 0.05
N ALA A 19 -15.08 -3.97 0.95
CA ALA A 19 -16.45 -4.33 1.32
C ALA A 19 -17.41 -4.31 0.12
N LEU A 20 -17.35 -3.28 -0.72
CA LEU A 20 -18.20 -3.17 -1.91
C LEU A 20 -17.92 -4.26 -2.95
N LEU A 21 -16.66 -4.68 -3.11
CA LEU A 21 -16.31 -5.79 -3.98
C LEU A 21 -16.81 -7.12 -3.44
N GLN A 22 -16.74 -7.31 -2.12
CA GLN A 22 -17.28 -8.50 -1.46
C GLN A 22 -18.80 -8.55 -1.58
N GLU A 23 -19.51 -7.43 -1.36
CA GLU A 23 -20.97 -7.33 -1.51
C GLU A 23 -21.43 -7.67 -2.93
N LYS A 24 -20.63 -7.30 -3.94
CA LYS A 24 -20.84 -7.68 -5.35
C LYS A 24 -20.56 -9.17 -5.65
N GLY A 25 -20.17 -9.96 -4.65
CA GLY A 25 -19.90 -11.38 -4.78
C GLY A 25 -18.57 -11.68 -5.46
N HIS A 26 -17.53 -10.87 -5.26
CA HIS A 26 -16.17 -11.22 -5.66
C HIS A 26 -15.42 -11.97 -4.55
N GLU A 27 -14.42 -12.78 -4.94
CA GLU A 27 -13.47 -13.37 -3.99
C GLU A 27 -12.40 -12.33 -3.70
N VAL A 28 -12.46 -11.70 -2.53
CA VAL A 28 -11.61 -10.57 -2.17
C VAL A 28 -10.47 -11.01 -1.27
N THR A 29 -9.25 -10.55 -1.58
CA THR A 29 -8.06 -10.68 -0.72
C THR A 29 -7.47 -9.30 -0.48
N GLY A 30 -7.32 -8.93 0.79
CA GLY A 30 -6.63 -7.71 1.18
C GLY A 30 -5.11 -7.87 1.12
N VAL A 31 -4.41 -6.85 0.65
CA VAL A 31 -2.95 -6.79 0.72
C VAL A 31 -2.50 -5.41 1.16
N THR A 32 -1.42 -5.34 1.91
CA THR A 32 -0.74 -4.08 2.25
C THR A 32 0.75 -4.17 2.00
N MET A 33 1.42 -3.03 2.02
CA MET A 33 2.86 -2.92 1.83
C MET A 33 3.52 -2.43 3.12
N LYS A 34 4.64 -3.08 3.47
CA LYS A 34 5.58 -2.60 4.48
C LYS A 34 6.73 -1.92 3.75
N VAL A 35 6.85 -0.60 3.90
CA VAL A 35 7.82 0.25 3.20
C VAL A 35 8.73 1.01 4.16
N TRP A 36 8.34 1.21 5.41
CA TRP A 36 9.16 1.87 6.42
C TRP A 36 10.33 0.99 6.88
N ASP A 37 11.54 1.55 6.85
CA ASP A 37 12.78 0.85 7.20
C ASP A 37 13.16 0.93 8.69
N GLY A 38 12.45 1.75 9.46
CA GLY A 38 12.68 1.93 10.90
C GLY A 38 13.72 3.01 11.24
N GLU A 39 14.17 3.81 10.27
CA GLU A 39 15.10 4.92 10.55
C GLU A 39 14.48 5.99 11.45
N ALA A 40 15.27 6.71 12.24
CA ALA A 40 14.70 7.79 13.05
C ALA A 40 14.33 8.98 12.15
N LEU A 41 13.06 9.41 12.13
CA LEU A 41 12.67 10.64 11.44
C LEU A 41 13.07 11.88 12.28
N PRO A 42 13.64 12.93 11.66
CA PRO A 42 13.88 14.19 12.35
C PRO A 42 12.55 14.87 12.70
N GLY A 43 12.35 15.18 13.98
CA GLY A 43 11.16 15.90 14.45
C GLY A 43 10.35 15.13 15.49
N ASP A 44 9.35 15.78 16.07
CA ASP A 44 8.52 15.25 17.14
C ASP A 44 7.53 14.16 16.72
N GLY A 45 7.74 13.42 15.63
CA GLY A 45 6.99 12.20 15.33
C GLY A 45 5.46 12.34 15.20
N THR A 46 4.90 13.55 15.18
CA THR A 46 3.46 13.76 15.48
C THR A 46 2.51 13.69 14.29
N ARG A 47 3.02 13.59 13.05
CA ARG A 47 2.16 13.55 11.85
C ARG A 47 2.21 12.20 11.16
N HIS A 48 1.04 11.57 11.12
CA HIS A 48 0.79 10.36 10.37
C HIS A 48 1.10 10.58 8.87
N SER A 49 1.82 9.65 8.24
CA SER A 49 2.24 9.77 6.83
C SER A 49 2.44 8.40 6.18
N CYS A 50 2.53 8.36 4.84
CA CYS A 50 2.71 7.12 4.10
C CYS A 50 4.08 6.43 4.27
N TYR A 51 5.03 7.07 4.97
CA TYR A 51 6.36 6.52 5.25
C TYR A 51 6.81 6.99 6.63
N GLY A 52 6.72 6.12 7.64
CA GLY A 52 7.08 6.45 9.01
C GLY A 52 6.57 5.43 10.03
N PRO A 53 6.75 5.71 11.33
CA PRO A 53 6.45 4.76 12.41
C PRO A 53 4.97 4.36 12.51
N GLY A 54 4.04 5.20 12.05
CA GLY A 54 2.60 4.91 12.01
C GLY A 54 2.22 3.76 11.05
N GLU A 55 3.13 3.32 10.18
CA GLU A 55 2.85 2.19 9.27
C GLU A 55 2.40 0.92 10.01
N GLN A 56 2.93 0.67 11.21
CA GLN A 56 2.51 -0.51 11.98
C GLN A 56 1.06 -0.43 12.42
N GLU A 57 0.58 0.77 12.75
CA GLU A 57 -0.80 1.05 13.12
C GLU A 57 -1.70 0.92 11.87
N ASP A 58 -1.30 1.49 10.72
CA ASP A 58 -2.00 1.33 9.44
C ASP A 58 -2.18 -0.14 9.04
N ILE A 59 -1.14 -0.97 9.21
CA ILE A 59 -1.18 -2.40 8.92
C ILE A 59 -2.14 -3.12 9.89
N ALA A 60 -2.16 -2.72 11.16
CA ALA A 60 -3.08 -3.28 12.15
C ALA A 60 -4.54 -2.92 11.81
N ASP A 61 -4.82 -1.66 11.48
CA ASP A 61 -6.15 -1.20 11.07
C ASP A 61 -6.64 -1.95 9.82
N ALA A 62 -5.78 -2.11 8.82
CA ALA A 62 -6.11 -2.86 7.61
C ALA A 62 -6.39 -4.35 7.91
N TRP A 63 -5.63 -4.94 8.83
CA TRP A 63 -5.84 -6.32 9.27
C TRP A 63 -7.16 -6.47 10.04
N GLU A 64 -7.50 -5.56 10.94
CA GLU A 64 -8.76 -5.56 11.67
C GLU A 64 -9.96 -5.47 10.73
N VAL A 65 -9.91 -4.58 9.74
CA VAL A 65 -10.94 -4.48 8.70
C VAL A 65 -11.05 -5.81 7.93
N ALA A 66 -9.93 -6.41 7.55
CA ALA A 66 -9.95 -7.70 6.85
C ALA A 66 -10.57 -8.82 7.71
N GLN A 67 -10.35 -8.82 9.03
CA GLN A 67 -11.01 -9.74 9.95
C GLN A 67 -12.52 -9.51 10.01
N VAL A 68 -12.97 -8.25 10.12
CA VAL A 68 -14.39 -7.89 10.12
C VAL A 68 -15.08 -8.34 8.83
N LEU A 69 -14.43 -8.17 7.68
CA LEU A 69 -14.94 -8.62 6.38
C LEU A 69 -14.78 -10.14 6.18
N GLY A 70 -14.01 -10.84 7.00
CA GLY A 70 -13.72 -12.26 6.80
C GLY A 70 -12.93 -12.57 5.53
N ILE A 71 -12.03 -11.68 5.11
CA ILE A 71 -11.20 -11.82 3.91
C ILE A 71 -9.73 -12.15 4.27
N PRO A 72 -9.00 -12.93 3.44
CA PRO A 72 -7.57 -13.12 3.62
C PRO A 72 -6.80 -11.80 3.54
N PHE A 73 -5.72 -11.68 4.31
CA PHE A 73 -4.90 -10.46 4.36
C PHE A 73 -3.41 -10.79 4.36
N TYR A 74 -2.63 -10.08 3.53
CA TYR A 74 -1.18 -10.28 3.41
C TYR A 74 -0.42 -8.96 3.47
N THR A 75 0.70 -8.95 4.19
CA THR A 75 1.63 -7.83 4.21
C THR A 75 2.87 -8.16 3.39
N PHE A 76 3.20 -7.30 2.43
CA PHE A 76 4.36 -7.46 1.56
C PHE A 76 5.46 -6.46 1.88
N ASP A 77 6.65 -6.97 2.19
CA ASP A 77 7.85 -6.14 2.34
C ASP A 77 8.32 -5.60 0.99
N LEU A 78 8.26 -4.28 0.87
CA LEU A 78 8.66 -3.48 -0.30
C LEU A 78 9.62 -2.34 0.10
N ARG A 79 10.32 -2.47 1.23
CA ARG A 79 11.25 -1.42 1.73
C ARG A 79 12.32 -1.06 0.71
N GLN A 80 12.91 -2.06 0.04
CA GLN A 80 13.96 -1.85 -0.95
C GLN A 80 13.42 -1.17 -2.22
N GLU A 81 12.27 -1.63 -2.71
CA GLU A 81 11.60 -1.07 -3.87
C GLU A 81 11.15 0.38 -3.61
N TYR A 82 10.60 0.67 -2.43
CA TYR A 82 10.21 2.02 -2.04
C TYR A 82 11.41 2.96 -1.92
N LYS A 83 12.50 2.52 -1.27
CA LYS A 83 13.72 3.30 -1.15
C LYS A 83 14.28 3.70 -2.52
N SER A 84 14.50 2.72 -3.39
CA SER A 84 15.10 2.95 -4.70
C SER A 84 14.20 3.72 -5.67
N GLU A 85 12.89 3.46 -5.69
CA GLU A 85 11.99 4.07 -6.66
C GLU A 85 11.38 5.39 -6.20
N VAL A 86 11.26 5.62 -4.89
CA VAL A 86 10.57 6.80 -4.32
C VAL A 86 11.54 7.70 -3.56
N LEU A 87 12.26 7.18 -2.55
CA LEU A 87 13.11 8.01 -1.69
C LEU A 87 14.33 8.52 -2.44
N ASP A 88 15.07 7.65 -3.12
CA ASP A 88 16.28 8.04 -3.86
C ASP A 88 15.93 9.04 -4.97
N TYR A 89 14.81 8.82 -5.67
CA TYR A 89 14.25 9.76 -6.64
C TYR A 89 13.93 11.12 -6.01
N PHE A 90 13.21 11.11 -4.88
CA PHE A 90 12.78 12.32 -4.18
C PHE A 90 13.99 13.13 -3.72
N CYS A 91 14.92 12.50 -3.01
CA CYS A 91 16.15 13.14 -2.53
C CYS A 91 16.99 13.68 -3.69
N HIS A 92 17.19 12.90 -4.76
CA HIS A 92 17.96 13.33 -5.92
C HIS A 92 17.38 14.58 -6.59
N GLU A 93 16.08 14.60 -6.88
CA GLU A 93 15.45 15.75 -7.53
C GLU A 93 15.45 16.99 -6.63
N TYR A 94 15.30 16.82 -5.31
CA TYR A 94 15.44 17.92 -4.35
C TYR A 94 16.86 18.51 -4.34
N LEU A 95 17.90 17.66 -4.38
CA LEU A 95 19.30 18.10 -4.46
C LEU A 95 19.60 18.87 -5.76
N LEU A 96 18.81 18.66 -6.81
CA LEU A 96 18.86 19.42 -8.07
C LEU A 96 18.03 20.72 -8.03
N GLY A 97 17.47 21.10 -6.88
CA GLY A 97 16.65 22.31 -6.73
C GLY A 97 15.27 22.22 -7.36
N LYS A 98 14.75 21.00 -7.58
CA LYS A 98 13.40 20.78 -8.11
C LYS A 98 12.41 20.46 -6.99
N THR A 99 11.12 20.43 -7.35
CA THR A 99 10.03 20.00 -6.46
C THR A 99 9.43 18.70 -6.99
N PRO A 100 9.97 17.52 -6.64
CA PRO A 100 9.45 16.23 -7.09
C PRO A 100 8.10 15.88 -6.44
N ASN A 101 7.31 15.06 -7.13
CA ASN A 101 6.09 14.47 -6.58
C ASN A 101 6.31 12.97 -6.31
N PRO A 102 6.58 12.56 -5.05
CA PRO A 102 6.83 11.16 -4.72
C PRO A 102 5.59 10.29 -4.85
N CYS A 103 4.38 10.84 -4.67
CA CYS A 103 3.13 10.09 -4.74
C CYS A 103 2.85 9.57 -6.16
N VAL A 104 3.11 10.39 -7.18
CA VAL A 104 2.98 9.98 -8.60
C VAL A 104 3.94 8.83 -8.92
N ARG A 105 5.17 8.91 -8.40
CA ARG A 105 6.20 7.87 -8.57
C ARG A 105 5.83 6.59 -7.84
N CYS A 106 5.37 6.70 -6.59
CA CYS A 106 4.90 5.59 -5.75
C CYS A 106 3.75 4.83 -6.41
N ASN A 107 2.74 5.53 -6.96
CA ASN A 107 1.64 4.88 -7.67
C ASN A 107 2.19 4.02 -8.82
N ARG A 108 3.01 4.61 -9.70
CA ARG A 108 3.52 3.91 -10.89
C ARG A 108 4.46 2.74 -10.57
N ARG A 109 5.36 2.92 -9.60
CA ARG A 109 6.49 1.99 -9.37
C ARG A 109 6.29 1.04 -8.20
N VAL A 110 5.48 1.44 -7.22
CA VAL A 110 5.25 0.66 -6.01
C VAL A 110 3.86 0.03 -6.05
N LYS A 111 2.80 0.84 -5.99
CA LYS A 111 1.41 0.34 -5.87
C LYS A 111 0.97 -0.49 -7.08
N PHE A 112 1.20 0.04 -8.29
CA PHE A 112 0.79 -0.59 -9.54
C PHE A 112 1.93 -1.33 -10.24
N ASP A 113 3.05 -1.62 -9.56
CA ASP A 113 4.10 -2.47 -10.13
C ASP A 113 4.71 -3.42 -9.09
N ALA A 114 5.51 -2.92 -8.14
CA ALA A 114 6.20 -3.78 -7.16
C ALA A 114 5.23 -4.63 -6.32
N LEU A 115 4.13 -4.03 -5.81
CA LEU A 115 3.13 -4.72 -5.01
C LEU A 115 2.42 -5.83 -5.80
N LEU A 116 1.99 -5.52 -7.03
CA LEU A 116 1.38 -6.50 -7.94
C LEU A 116 2.32 -7.67 -8.23
N LYS A 117 3.58 -7.38 -8.54
CA LYS A 117 4.61 -8.40 -8.79
C LYS A 117 4.86 -9.26 -7.56
N LYS A 118 4.94 -8.65 -6.37
CA LYS A 118 5.17 -9.36 -5.10
C LYS A 118 4.00 -10.28 -4.75
N ALA A 119 2.77 -9.79 -4.89
CA ALA A 119 1.55 -10.58 -4.69
C ALA A 119 1.50 -11.80 -5.62
N ARG A 120 1.77 -11.62 -6.92
CA ARG A 120 1.83 -12.74 -7.87
C ARG A 120 2.93 -13.74 -7.52
N ARG A 121 4.12 -13.26 -7.13
CA ARG A 121 5.25 -14.11 -6.74
C ARG A 121 5.01 -14.89 -5.45
N SER A 122 4.15 -14.41 -4.56
CA SER A 122 3.75 -15.15 -3.35
C SER A 122 2.69 -16.21 -3.63
N GLY A 123 2.28 -16.40 -4.90
CA GLY A 123 1.26 -17.36 -5.30
C GLY A 123 -0.17 -16.84 -5.23
N LEU A 124 -0.39 -15.53 -5.01
CA LEU A 124 -1.72 -14.97 -5.13
C LEU A 124 -2.11 -14.87 -6.60
N GLU A 125 -3.14 -15.63 -6.96
CA GLU A 125 -3.79 -15.55 -8.27
C GLU A 125 -5.00 -14.63 -8.18
N PHE A 126 -5.06 -13.62 -9.05
CA PHE A 126 -6.17 -12.67 -9.11
C PHE A 126 -6.40 -12.18 -10.53
N ASP A 127 -7.66 -11.94 -10.86
CA ASP A 127 -8.10 -11.40 -12.15
C ASP A 127 -7.96 -9.87 -12.17
N TYR A 128 -8.25 -9.24 -11.03
CA TYR A 128 -8.26 -7.79 -10.89
C TYR A 128 -7.50 -7.32 -9.65
N PHE A 129 -6.99 -6.10 -9.75
CA PHE A 129 -6.39 -5.38 -8.65
C PHE A 129 -7.16 -4.09 -8.41
N ALA A 130 -7.51 -3.82 -7.17
CA ALA A 130 -8.29 -2.68 -6.75
C ALA A 130 -7.57 -1.87 -5.68
N THR A 131 -7.94 -0.60 -5.58
CA THR A 131 -7.40 0.35 -4.60
C THR A 131 -8.51 1.30 -4.15
N GLY A 132 -8.29 2.05 -3.07
CA GLY A 132 -9.18 3.13 -2.65
C GLY A 132 -9.00 4.47 -3.40
N HIS A 133 -8.31 4.51 -4.55
CA HIS A 133 -8.17 5.76 -5.31
C HIS A 133 -9.49 6.16 -5.98
N TYR A 134 -9.81 7.44 -5.91
CA TYR A 134 -10.86 8.08 -6.71
C TYR A 134 -10.23 8.55 -8.03
N ALA A 135 -10.61 7.90 -9.15
CA ALA A 135 -9.98 8.06 -10.45
C ALA A 135 -11.01 8.12 -11.59
#